data_AF-A0A179BNY0-F1
#
_entry.id   AF-A0A179BNY0-F1
#
_cell.length_a   1.000
_cell.length_b   1.000
_cell.length_c   1.000
_cell.angle_alpha   90.00
_cell.angle_beta   90.00
_cell.angle_gamma   90.00
#
_symmetry.space_group_name_H-M   'P 1'
#
loop_
_entity.id
_entity.type
_entity.pdbx_description
1 polymer ?
#
loop_
_entity_poly.entity_id
_entity_poly.type
_entity_poly.pdbx_seq_one_letter_code
_entity_poly.pdbx_strand_id
1 'polypeptide(L)'
;MKIADHIKHSLDACDSRDLDKAMLFACLAVDGTAKKMYPQVEKVGDRFRKFIVEHLDIIELMFGGLNLQETVFPFKDNKGNVGVKFEDIVYEKFRCNLAHGNELPEGYGITVKVADGIQQFMVDIENQSMTFPESAIYALGLPCVLALSNADQKIGSNLYHYRDPINHFVVDHWWGKVECARSLMDFENQVKIKMDFSNVWPAA
;
A
#
# COMPACT_ATOMS: atom_id res chain seq x y z
N MET A 1 5.77 17.72 -7.95
CA MET A 1 6.66 17.03 -7.00
C MET A 1 7.09 15.73 -7.66
N LYS A 2 8.36 15.34 -7.53
CA LYS A 2 8.87 14.09 -8.13
C LYS A 2 8.38 12.89 -7.32
N ILE A 3 8.38 11.68 -7.91
CA ILE A 3 8.02 10.46 -7.15
C ILE A 3 9.01 10.28 -5.98
N ALA A 4 10.30 10.53 -6.19
CA ALA A 4 11.32 10.47 -5.13
C ALA A 4 10.99 11.37 -3.93
N ASP A 5 10.46 12.58 -4.16
CA ASP A 5 10.10 13.50 -3.07
C ASP A 5 8.93 12.94 -2.25
N HIS A 6 7.93 12.33 -2.91
CA HIS A 6 6.82 11.66 -2.22
C HIS A 6 7.31 10.47 -1.39
N ILE A 7 8.18 9.62 -1.95
CA ILE A 7 8.78 8.50 -1.20
C ILE A 7 9.58 9.02 0.01
N LYS A 8 10.40 10.07 -0.19
CA LYS A 8 11.17 10.70 0.89
C LYS A 8 10.26 11.21 2.01
N HIS A 9 9.23 11.99 1.67
CA HIS A 9 8.30 12.54 2.67
C HIS A 9 7.49 11.46 3.38
N SER A 10 7.16 10.36 2.68
CA SER A 10 6.49 9.21 3.29
C SER A 10 7.36 8.58 4.37
N LEU A 11 8.64 8.34 4.06
CA LEU A 11 9.62 7.76 5.00
C LEU A 11 9.94 8.71 6.16
N ASP A 12 10.17 10.00 5.88
CA ASP A 12 10.39 11.02 6.92
C ASP A 12 9.21 11.07 7.91
N ALA A 13 7.97 10.92 7.40
CA ALA A 13 6.76 10.92 8.22
C ALA A 13 6.58 9.62 9.03
N CYS A 14 6.98 8.46 8.51
CA CYS A 14 7.07 7.23 9.29
C CYS A 14 8.03 7.40 10.49
N ASP A 15 9.22 7.97 10.25
CA ASP A 15 10.23 8.22 11.28
C ASP A 15 9.71 9.18 12.37
N SER A 16 8.91 10.18 11.98
CA SER A 16 8.28 11.12 12.91
C SER A 16 6.96 10.62 13.52
N ARG A 17 6.54 9.38 13.25
CA ARG A 17 5.28 8.77 13.69
C ARG A 17 4.01 9.50 13.23
N ASP A 18 4.08 10.22 12.12
CA ASP A 18 2.94 10.85 11.45
C ASP A 18 2.44 9.92 10.33
N LEU A 19 1.73 8.86 10.72
CA LEU A 19 1.41 7.75 9.82
C LEU A 19 0.38 8.11 8.75
N ASP A 20 -0.56 9.01 9.04
CA ASP A 20 -1.54 9.49 8.06
C ASP A 20 -0.83 10.30 6.97
N LYS A 21 0.11 11.17 7.35
CA LYS A 21 0.96 11.88 6.39
C LYS A 21 1.84 10.91 5.61
N ALA A 22 2.39 9.89 6.27
CA ALA A 22 3.21 8.88 5.61
C ALA A 22 2.42 8.11 4.53
N MET A 23 1.19 7.71 4.86
CA MET A 23 0.26 7.05 3.95
C MET A 23 -0.21 7.96 2.82
N LEU A 24 -0.47 9.23 3.11
CA LEU A 24 -0.78 10.23 2.08
C LEU A 24 0.33 10.29 1.03
N PHE A 25 1.57 10.43 1.45
CA PHE A 25 2.70 10.52 0.53
C PHE A 25 2.96 9.21 -0.22
N ALA A 26 2.72 8.05 0.39
CA ALA A 26 2.74 6.77 -0.33
C ALA A 26 1.66 6.70 -1.41
N CYS A 27 0.41 7.10 -1.08
CA CYS A 27 -0.68 7.19 -2.04
C CYS A 27 -0.37 8.15 -3.21
N LEU A 28 0.26 9.30 -2.93
CA LEU A 28 0.68 10.24 -3.97
C LEU A 28 1.78 9.68 -4.87
N ALA A 29 2.72 8.90 -4.32
CA ALA A 29 3.72 8.19 -5.10
C ALA A 29 3.07 7.15 -6.03
N VAL A 30 2.06 6.42 -5.54
CA VAL A 30 1.27 5.48 -6.34
C VAL A 30 0.55 6.22 -7.47
N ASP A 31 -0.17 7.30 -7.16
CA ASP A 31 -0.87 8.12 -8.16
C ASP A 31 0.06 8.62 -9.27
N GLY A 32 1.23 9.15 -8.87
CA GLY A 32 2.25 9.66 -9.79
C GLY A 32 2.86 8.58 -10.67
N THR A 33 3.17 7.42 -10.09
CA THR A 33 3.72 6.27 -10.81
C THR A 33 2.70 5.68 -11.77
N ALA A 34 1.48 5.45 -11.29
CA ALA A 34 0.38 4.92 -12.10
C ALA A 34 0.09 5.83 -13.31
N LYS A 35 0.16 7.16 -13.12
CA LYS A 35 0.03 8.14 -14.22
C LYS A 35 1.11 7.99 -15.30
N LYS A 36 2.36 7.70 -14.91
CA LYS A 36 3.44 7.44 -15.87
C LYS A 36 3.26 6.11 -16.60
N MET A 37 2.82 5.06 -15.91
CA MET A 37 2.70 3.71 -16.47
C MET A 37 1.47 3.55 -17.38
N TYR A 38 0.36 4.22 -17.04
CA TYR A 38 -0.91 4.04 -17.75
C TYR A 38 -1.47 5.40 -18.23
N PRO A 39 -0.76 6.13 -19.10
CA PRO A 39 -1.21 7.44 -19.60
C PRO A 39 -2.55 7.39 -20.34
N GLN A 40 -2.93 6.23 -20.86
CA GLN A 40 -4.19 5.97 -21.55
C GLN A 40 -5.40 5.80 -20.62
N VAL A 41 -5.19 5.58 -19.31
CA VAL A 41 -6.28 5.42 -18.35
C VAL A 41 -6.61 6.79 -17.76
N GLU A 42 -7.70 7.38 -18.23
CA GLU A 42 -8.08 8.76 -17.90
C GLU A 42 -8.45 8.92 -16.42
N LYS A 43 -9.31 8.02 -15.91
CA LYS A 43 -9.81 8.09 -14.53
C LYS A 43 -8.71 7.75 -13.53
N VAL A 44 -8.46 8.67 -12.60
CA VAL A 44 -7.44 8.51 -11.55
C VAL A 44 -7.68 7.25 -10.73
N GLY A 45 -8.94 6.99 -10.34
CA GLY A 45 -9.28 5.82 -9.55
C GLY A 45 -9.06 4.48 -10.24
N ASP A 46 -9.37 4.38 -11.53
CA ASP A 46 -9.16 3.17 -12.31
C ASP A 46 -7.65 2.91 -12.46
N ARG A 47 -6.89 3.98 -12.70
CA ARG A 47 -5.44 3.92 -12.86
C ARG A 47 -4.71 3.54 -11.58
N PHE A 48 -5.12 4.13 -10.45
CA PHE A 48 -4.58 3.84 -9.12
C PHE A 48 -4.83 2.38 -8.73
N ARG A 49 -6.08 1.91 -8.87
CA ARG A 49 -6.44 0.51 -8.61
C ARG A 49 -5.68 -0.46 -9.50
N LYS A 50 -5.59 -0.16 -10.80
CA LYS A 50 -4.80 -0.97 -11.76
C LYS A 50 -3.35 -1.10 -11.32
N PHE A 51 -2.72 -0.02 -10.84
CA PHE A 51 -1.36 -0.09 -10.31
C PHE A 51 -1.27 -1.05 -9.12
N ILE A 52 -2.16 -0.93 -8.13
CA ILE A 52 -2.16 -1.83 -6.96
C ILE A 52 -2.32 -3.28 -7.40
N VAL A 53 -3.33 -3.59 -8.22
CA VAL A 53 -3.64 -4.95 -8.68
C VAL A 53 -2.46 -5.59 -9.41
N GLU A 54 -1.75 -4.85 -10.26
CA GLU A 54 -0.60 -5.37 -11.02
C GLU A 54 0.68 -5.55 -10.18
N HIS A 55 0.72 -5.02 -8.96
CA HIS A 55 1.87 -5.08 -8.06
C HIS A 55 1.52 -5.74 -6.71
N LEU A 56 0.44 -6.52 -6.64
CA LEU A 56 0.05 -7.22 -5.41
C LEU A 56 1.13 -8.18 -4.92
N ASP A 57 1.92 -8.77 -5.82
CA ASP A 57 3.09 -9.59 -5.46
C ASP A 57 4.07 -8.84 -4.55
N ILE A 58 4.39 -7.58 -4.90
CA ILE A 58 5.29 -6.68 -4.14
C ILE A 58 4.61 -6.09 -2.92
N ILE A 59 3.32 -5.77 -3.01
CA ILE A 59 2.57 -5.24 -1.88
C ILE A 59 2.46 -6.30 -0.79
N GLU A 60 2.05 -7.52 -1.14
CA GLU A 60 1.95 -8.63 -0.20
C GLU A 60 3.30 -9.00 0.42
N LEU A 61 4.42 -8.78 -0.29
CA LEU A 61 5.77 -8.97 0.24
C LEU A 61 5.98 -8.20 1.55
N MET A 62 5.60 -6.92 1.53
CA MET A 62 5.84 -6.00 2.64
C MET A 62 4.67 -5.94 3.62
N PHE A 63 3.45 -6.09 3.11
CA PHE A 63 2.22 -6.13 3.90
C PHE A 63 2.24 -7.40 4.77
N GLY A 64 2.36 -8.57 4.15
CA GLY A 64 2.50 -9.86 4.81
C GLY A 64 1.17 -10.50 5.25
N GLY A 65 1.17 -11.83 5.32
CA GLY A 65 0.15 -12.66 5.97
C GLY A 65 -1.19 -12.81 5.25
N LEU A 66 -1.56 -11.87 4.38
CA LEU A 66 -2.84 -11.83 3.68
C LEU A 66 -2.69 -12.02 2.18
N ASN A 67 -3.50 -12.90 1.59
CA ASN A 67 -3.69 -12.96 0.15
C ASN A 67 -4.69 -11.86 -0.25
N LEU A 68 -4.19 -10.68 -0.59
CA LEU A 68 -4.95 -9.50 -0.98
C LEU A 68 -5.61 -9.67 -2.35
N GLN A 69 -5.05 -10.52 -3.22
CA GLN A 69 -5.62 -10.81 -4.53
C GLN A 69 -6.97 -11.53 -4.43
N GLU A 70 -7.06 -12.52 -3.53
CA GLU A 70 -8.22 -13.39 -3.37
C GLU A 70 -9.17 -12.97 -2.24
N THR A 71 -8.69 -12.20 -1.26
CA THR A 71 -9.52 -11.75 -0.14
C THR A 71 -10.50 -10.68 -0.60
N VAL A 72 -11.78 -10.87 -0.27
CA VAL A 72 -12.84 -9.87 -0.48
C VAL A 72 -13.40 -9.50 0.89
N PHE A 73 -13.35 -8.21 1.23
CA PHE A 73 -13.78 -7.74 2.54
C PHE A 73 -15.28 -7.47 2.54
N PRO A 74 -15.99 -7.83 3.62
CA PRO A 74 -17.45 -7.71 3.73
C PRO A 74 -17.88 -6.27 4.04
N PHE A 75 -17.20 -5.27 3.47
CA PHE A 75 -17.50 -3.86 3.67
C PHE A 75 -18.29 -3.31 2.48
N LYS A 76 -18.97 -2.18 2.71
CA LYS A 76 -19.69 -1.45 1.67
C LYS A 76 -18.75 -0.51 0.89
N ASP A 77 -18.87 -0.54 -0.43
CA ASP A 77 -18.32 0.48 -1.31
C ASP A 77 -19.10 1.81 -1.16
N ASN A 78 -18.64 2.87 -1.84
CA ASN A 78 -19.32 4.17 -1.84
C ASN A 78 -20.73 4.15 -2.49
N LYS A 79 -21.14 3.06 -3.15
CA LYS A 79 -22.47 2.85 -3.72
C LYS A 79 -23.36 1.98 -2.84
N GLY A 80 -22.85 1.49 -1.72
CA GLY A 80 -23.55 0.60 -0.79
C GLY A 80 -23.48 -0.89 -1.13
N ASN A 81 -22.74 -1.30 -2.18
CA ASN A 81 -22.55 -2.71 -2.50
C ASN A 81 -21.54 -3.33 -1.54
N VAL A 82 -21.86 -4.53 -1.04
CA VAL A 82 -20.96 -5.29 -0.15
C VAL A 82 -19.97 -6.09 -0.97
N GLY A 83 -18.70 -6.09 -0.56
CA GLY A 83 -17.65 -6.88 -1.17
C GLY A 83 -16.60 -6.00 -1.84
N VAL A 84 -15.70 -5.43 -1.04
CA VAL A 84 -14.64 -4.54 -1.52
C VAL A 84 -13.30 -5.26 -1.53
N LYS A 85 -12.44 -4.91 -2.47
CA LYS A 85 -11.06 -5.42 -2.53
C LYS A 85 -10.09 -4.44 -1.88
N PHE A 86 -8.85 -4.90 -1.68
CA PHE A 86 -7.80 -4.10 -1.07
C PHE A 86 -7.58 -2.76 -1.80
N GLU A 87 -7.50 -2.78 -3.13
CA GLU A 87 -7.33 -1.58 -3.96
C GLU A 87 -8.47 -0.57 -3.82
N ASP A 88 -9.69 -1.05 -3.56
CA ASP A 88 -10.85 -0.19 -3.30
C ASP A 88 -10.72 0.49 -1.94
N ILE A 89 -10.34 -0.26 -0.90
CA ILE A 89 -10.13 0.28 0.45
C ILE A 89 -9.03 1.34 0.42
N VAL A 90 -7.88 1.04 -0.18
CA VAL A 90 -6.75 1.98 -0.27
C VAL A 90 -7.17 3.25 -1.02
N TYR A 91 -7.86 3.11 -2.15
CA TYR A 91 -8.27 4.28 -2.93
C TYR A 91 -9.35 5.12 -2.24
N GLU A 92 -10.41 4.48 -1.76
CA GLU A 92 -11.60 5.19 -1.27
C GLU A 92 -11.45 5.69 0.16
N LYS A 93 -10.82 4.90 1.03
CA LYS A 93 -10.76 5.20 2.47
C LYS A 93 -9.50 5.96 2.83
N PHE A 94 -8.35 5.58 2.27
CA PHE A 94 -7.07 6.25 2.57
C PHE A 94 -6.78 7.38 1.59
N ARG A 95 -6.54 7.06 0.30
CA ARG A 95 -6.08 8.04 -0.69
C ARG A 95 -7.05 9.21 -0.84
N CYS A 96 -8.34 8.96 -1.06
CA CYS A 96 -9.31 10.02 -1.32
C CYS A 96 -9.53 10.95 -0.11
N ASN A 97 -9.58 10.42 1.11
CA ASN A 97 -9.74 11.26 2.31
C ASN A 97 -8.48 12.09 2.58
N LEU A 98 -7.32 11.44 2.65
CA LEU A 98 -6.07 12.11 2.96
C LEU A 98 -5.69 13.15 1.89
N ALA A 99 -5.91 12.85 0.60
CA ALA A 99 -5.60 13.80 -0.47
C ALA A 99 -6.52 15.03 -0.50
N HIS A 100 -7.72 14.93 0.09
CA HIS A 100 -8.63 16.07 0.26
C HIS A 100 -8.43 16.80 1.59
N GLY A 101 -7.47 16.37 2.43
CA GLY A 101 -7.23 16.93 3.75
C GLY A 101 -8.30 16.56 4.77
N ASN A 102 -9.08 15.51 4.49
CA ASN A 102 -10.06 14.97 5.43
C ASN A 102 -9.37 13.97 6.37
N GLU A 103 -9.97 13.81 7.56
CA GLU A 103 -9.65 12.69 8.44
C GLU A 103 -10.04 11.35 7.80
N LEU A 104 -9.40 10.26 8.22
CA LEU A 104 -9.82 8.93 7.82
C LEU A 104 -11.23 8.64 8.37
N PRO A 105 -12.07 7.89 7.64
CA PRO A 105 -13.38 7.49 8.14
C PRO A 105 -13.27 6.71 9.45
N GLU A 106 -14.29 6.79 10.29
CA GLU A 106 -14.31 6.10 11.58
C GLU A 106 -13.96 4.60 11.45
N GLY A 107 -13.10 4.11 12.34
CA GLY A 107 -12.58 2.74 12.35
C GLY A 107 -11.46 2.46 11.33
N TYR A 108 -11.22 3.35 10.38
CA TYR A 108 -10.04 3.27 9.51
C TYR A 108 -8.86 4.01 10.15
N GLY A 109 -7.68 3.43 10.00
CA GLY A 109 -6.47 4.01 10.58
C GLY A 109 -5.23 3.21 10.23
N ILE A 110 -4.12 3.59 10.85
CA ILE A 110 -2.84 2.91 10.71
C ILE A 110 -2.30 2.59 12.10
N THR A 111 -2.03 1.30 12.37
CA THR A 111 -1.41 0.88 13.63
C THR A 111 0.10 1.03 13.56
N VAL A 112 0.68 1.41 14.70
CA VAL A 112 2.13 1.35 14.90
C VAL A 112 2.55 -0.12 15.01
N LYS A 113 3.73 -0.44 14.50
CA LYS A 113 4.34 -1.77 14.65
C LYS A 113 4.38 -2.18 16.14
N VAL A 114 3.90 -3.40 16.44
CA VAL A 114 3.82 -3.92 17.81
C VAL A 114 5.21 -4.30 18.34
N ALA A 115 6.00 -4.97 17.50
CA ALA A 115 7.41 -5.30 17.73
C ALA A 115 8.11 -5.57 16.39
N ASP A 116 9.43 -5.72 16.38
CA ASP A 116 10.13 -6.07 15.15
C ASP A 116 9.65 -7.39 14.55
N GLY A 117 9.27 -7.36 13.27
CA GLY A 117 8.65 -8.49 12.57
C GLY A 117 7.18 -8.77 12.94
N ILE A 118 6.59 -8.07 13.92
CA ILE A 118 5.23 -8.30 14.38
C ILE A 118 4.34 -7.12 14.01
N GLN A 119 3.38 -7.40 13.15
CA GLN A 119 2.39 -6.44 12.68
C GLN A 119 0.98 -6.92 13.00
N GLN A 120 0.08 -5.98 13.25
CA GLN A 120 -1.30 -6.29 13.55
C GLN A 120 -2.22 -5.71 12.49
N PHE A 121 -2.91 -6.61 11.80
CA PHE A 121 -4.03 -6.30 10.94
C PHE A 121 -5.30 -6.37 11.77
N MET A 122 -6.10 -5.31 11.77
CA MET A 122 -7.37 -5.28 12.47
C MET A 122 -8.48 -5.09 11.46
N VAL A 123 -9.32 -6.10 11.32
CA VAL A 123 -10.53 -6.08 10.51
C VAL A 123 -11.70 -6.05 11.48
N ASP A 124 -12.41 -4.93 11.52
CA ASP A 124 -13.61 -4.77 12.33
C ASP A 124 -14.84 -5.03 11.44
N ILE A 125 -15.45 -6.19 11.67
CA ILE A 125 -16.59 -6.65 10.88
C ILE A 125 -17.87 -5.89 11.23
N GLU A 126 -18.06 -5.57 12.51
CA GLU A 126 -19.26 -4.88 12.99
C GLU A 126 -19.28 -3.44 12.45
N ASN A 127 -18.14 -2.75 12.56
CA ASN A 127 -17.99 -1.38 12.08
C ASN A 127 -17.59 -1.28 10.59
N GLN A 128 -17.45 -2.42 9.89
CA GLN A 128 -17.05 -2.49 8.47
C GLN A 128 -15.81 -1.65 8.15
N SER A 129 -14.81 -1.75 9.00
CA SER A 129 -13.61 -0.93 8.95
C SER A 129 -12.35 -1.78 9.08
N MET A 130 -11.23 -1.17 8.72
CA MET A 130 -9.94 -1.83 8.81
C MET A 130 -8.85 -0.85 9.20
N THR A 131 -8.04 -1.26 10.16
CA THR A 131 -6.79 -0.58 10.48
C THR A 131 -5.64 -1.32 9.79
N PHE A 132 -4.95 -0.63 8.88
CA PHE A 132 -3.74 -1.16 8.25
C PHE A 132 -2.57 -1.09 9.24
N PRO A 133 -1.58 -1.98 9.15
CA PRO A 133 -0.34 -1.78 9.86
C PRO A 133 0.55 -0.79 9.12
N GLU A 134 1.52 -0.22 9.83
CA GLU A 134 2.55 0.66 9.29
C GLU A 134 3.20 0.13 8.00
N SER A 135 3.39 -1.18 7.85
CA SER A 135 3.98 -1.72 6.61
C SER A 135 3.16 -1.52 5.36
N ALA A 136 1.85 -1.24 5.46
CA ALA A 136 1.06 -0.89 4.29
C ALA A 136 1.62 0.35 3.57
N ILE A 137 2.22 1.28 4.32
CA ILE A 137 2.90 2.45 3.76
C ILE A 137 4.11 2.01 2.92
N TYR A 138 4.94 1.13 3.48
CA TYR A 138 6.11 0.59 2.79
C TYR A 138 5.71 -0.29 1.58
N ALA A 139 4.65 -1.08 1.74
CA ALA A 139 4.10 -1.96 0.71
C ALA A 139 3.57 -1.19 -0.50
N LEU A 140 2.95 -0.03 -0.29
CA LEU A 140 2.50 0.83 -1.38
C LEU A 140 3.65 1.63 -2.02
N GLY A 141 4.65 2.00 -1.21
CA GLY A 141 5.82 2.77 -1.68
C GLY A 141 6.83 1.96 -2.50
N LEU A 142 7.13 0.72 -2.10
CA LEU A 142 8.14 -0.12 -2.74
C LEU A 142 7.89 -0.36 -4.24
N PRO A 143 6.67 -0.72 -4.70
CA PRO A 143 6.36 -0.83 -6.13
C PRO A 143 6.67 0.45 -6.91
N CYS A 144 6.46 1.62 -6.30
CA CYS A 144 6.74 2.91 -6.94
C CYS A 144 8.25 3.11 -7.17
N VAL A 145 9.08 2.65 -6.23
CA VAL A 145 10.54 2.66 -6.37
C VAL A 145 10.99 1.69 -7.45
N LEU A 146 10.46 0.48 -7.45
CA LEU A 146 10.85 -0.57 -8.37
C LEU A 146 10.39 -0.33 -9.83
N ALA A 147 9.33 0.44 -10.03
CA ALA A 147 8.74 0.69 -11.34
C ALA A 147 9.76 1.28 -12.34
N LEU A 148 9.90 0.63 -13.50
CA LEU A 148 10.83 1.05 -14.56
C LEU A 148 10.62 2.50 -15.02
N SER A 149 9.38 2.99 -15.01
CA SER A 149 9.02 4.37 -15.33
C SER A 149 9.59 5.42 -14.36
N ASN A 150 10.17 4.98 -13.24
CA ASN A 150 10.82 5.79 -12.22
C ASN A 150 12.33 5.52 -12.12
N ALA A 151 12.95 4.86 -13.09
CA ALA A 151 14.40 4.61 -13.09
C ALA A 151 15.26 5.89 -13.07
N ASP A 152 14.68 7.02 -13.49
CA ASP A 152 15.32 8.35 -13.48
C ASP A 152 15.23 9.07 -12.12
N GLN A 153 14.47 8.52 -11.18
CA GLN A 153 14.26 9.12 -9.86
C GLN A 153 15.46 8.88 -8.94
N LYS A 154 15.64 9.77 -7.98
CA LYS A 154 16.68 9.67 -6.94
C LYS A 154 16.31 10.58 -5.77
N ILE A 155 16.47 10.09 -4.53
CA ILE A 155 16.37 10.91 -3.32
C ILE A 155 17.68 11.66 -3.09
N GLY A 156 18.82 11.01 -3.35
CA GLY A 156 20.16 11.58 -3.18
C GLY A 156 20.81 11.19 -1.84
N SER A 157 20.34 10.12 -1.19
CA SER A 157 20.81 9.72 0.13
C SER A 157 20.60 8.22 0.37
N ASN A 158 21.63 7.57 0.90
CA ASN A 158 21.59 6.15 1.29
C ASN A 158 20.97 5.93 2.68
N LEU A 159 20.48 6.99 3.34
CA LEU A 159 19.83 6.90 4.65
C LEU A 159 18.39 6.37 4.54
N TYR A 160 17.76 6.51 3.37
CA TYR A 160 16.39 6.10 3.14
C TYR A 160 16.31 4.63 2.74
N HIS A 161 15.45 3.88 3.43
CA HIS A 161 15.36 2.45 3.26
C HIS A 161 13.97 1.90 3.54
N TYR A 162 13.61 0.84 2.83
CA TYR A 162 12.54 -0.06 3.24
C TYR A 162 13.12 -1.24 4.02
N ARG A 163 12.31 -1.79 4.94
CA ARG A 163 12.65 -2.98 5.73
C ARG A 163 11.51 -3.97 5.66
N ASP A 164 11.84 -5.20 5.29
CA ASP A 164 11.06 -6.36 5.68
C ASP A 164 11.72 -7.01 6.92
N PRO A 165 11.15 -8.06 7.54
CA PRO A 165 11.74 -8.70 8.72
C PRO A 165 13.17 -9.26 8.51
N ILE A 166 13.59 -9.51 7.26
CA ILE A 166 14.83 -10.16 6.88
C ILE A 166 15.79 -9.19 6.15
N ASN A 167 15.25 -8.29 5.32
CA ASN A 167 16.03 -7.49 4.37
C ASN A 167 15.97 -5.99 4.65
N HIS A 168 17.05 -5.31 4.21
CA HIS A 168 17.19 -3.86 4.24
C HIS A 168 17.42 -3.32 2.82
N PHE A 169 16.50 -2.51 2.31
CA PHE A 169 16.51 -2.03 0.93
C PHE A 169 16.79 -0.53 0.89
N VAL A 170 18.04 -0.15 0.62
CA VAL A 170 18.41 1.27 0.41
C VAL A 170 17.71 1.81 -0.85
N VAL A 171 16.76 2.74 -0.68
CA VAL A 171 15.82 3.16 -1.74
C VAL A 171 16.54 3.55 -3.03
N ASP A 172 17.60 4.35 -2.94
CA ASP A 172 18.33 4.84 -4.10
C ASP A 172 19.03 3.75 -4.93
N HIS A 173 19.19 2.54 -4.39
CA HIS A 173 19.77 1.41 -5.12
C HIS A 173 18.74 0.66 -5.98
N TRP A 174 17.44 0.89 -5.79
CA TRP A 174 16.37 0.04 -6.32
C TRP A 174 15.49 0.69 -7.39
N TRP A 175 15.70 1.98 -7.69
CA TRP A 175 14.93 2.69 -8.71
C TRP A 175 14.90 1.95 -10.06
N GLY A 176 13.71 1.59 -10.52
CA GLY A 176 13.49 0.91 -11.81
C GLY A 176 13.95 -0.55 -11.88
N LYS A 177 14.22 -1.20 -10.74
CA LYS A 177 14.79 -2.56 -10.68
C LYS A 177 13.79 -3.65 -10.28
N VAL A 178 12.53 -3.56 -10.75
CA VAL A 178 11.49 -4.56 -10.46
C VAL A 178 11.90 -6.00 -10.77
N GLU A 179 12.56 -6.24 -11.91
CA GLU A 179 13.00 -7.59 -12.29
C GLU A 179 14.09 -8.12 -11.34
N CYS A 180 15.04 -7.26 -10.93
CA CYS A 180 16.04 -7.65 -9.94
C CYS A 180 15.39 -7.97 -8.59
N ALA A 181 14.41 -7.17 -8.16
CA ALA A 181 13.66 -7.44 -6.94
C ALA A 181 12.97 -8.80 -7.01
N ARG A 182 12.22 -9.08 -8.09
CA ARG A 182 11.56 -10.37 -8.35
C ARG A 182 12.50 -11.57 -8.34
N SER A 183 13.75 -11.39 -8.76
CA SER A 183 14.76 -12.47 -8.73
C SER A 183 15.44 -12.68 -7.38
N LEU A 184 15.42 -11.70 -6.48
CA LEU A 184 16.19 -11.69 -5.24
C LEU A 184 15.34 -11.83 -3.98
N MET A 185 14.12 -11.30 -4.00
CA MET A 185 13.20 -11.34 -2.87
C MET A 185 12.35 -12.60 -2.95
N ASP A 186 11.95 -13.12 -1.78
CA ASP A 186 11.21 -14.38 -1.68
C ASP A 186 9.72 -14.18 -1.92
N PHE A 187 9.32 -14.05 -3.19
CA PHE A 187 7.92 -13.91 -3.58
C PHE A 187 7.14 -15.23 -3.54
N GLU A 188 7.83 -16.37 -3.68
CA GLU A 188 7.20 -17.68 -3.85
C GLU A 188 6.91 -18.39 -2.52
N ASN A 189 7.75 -18.22 -1.49
CA ASN A 189 7.57 -18.93 -0.22
C ASN A 189 6.85 -18.09 0.85
N GLN A 190 6.29 -16.93 0.47
CA GLN A 190 5.47 -16.18 1.40
C GLN A 190 4.20 -16.92 1.77
N VAL A 191 3.97 -17.06 3.08
CA VAL A 191 2.69 -17.51 3.61
C VAL A 191 1.66 -16.40 3.41
N LYS A 192 0.67 -16.66 2.55
CA LYS A 192 -0.46 -15.75 2.27
C LYS A 192 -1.76 -16.47 2.53
N ILE A 193 -2.56 -15.94 3.45
CA ILE A 193 -3.84 -16.55 3.84
C ILE A 193 -4.97 -15.74 3.20
N LYS A 194 -5.81 -16.40 2.40
CA LYS A 194 -7.09 -15.83 1.98
C LYS A 194 -8.01 -15.79 3.19
N MET A 195 -8.51 -14.61 3.55
CA MET A 195 -9.52 -14.51 4.60
C MET A 195 -10.88 -14.89 4.03
N ASP A 196 -11.59 -15.77 4.76
CA ASP A 196 -12.95 -16.18 4.44
C ASP A 196 -13.93 -15.52 5.42
N PHE A 197 -14.78 -14.63 4.89
CA PHE A 197 -15.80 -13.91 5.64
C PHE A 197 -17.21 -14.43 5.39
N SER A 198 -17.36 -15.61 4.77
CA SER A 198 -18.67 -16.18 4.41
C SER A 198 -19.62 -16.35 5.60
N ASN A 199 -19.09 -16.58 6.80
CA ASN A 199 -19.85 -16.74 8.05
C ASN A 199 -20.24 -15.41 8.71
N VAL A 200 -19.67 -14.28 8.29
CA VAL A 200 -19.92 -12.95 8.85
C VAL A 200 -20.34 -11.92 7.80
N TRP A 201 -20.70 -12.41 6.60
CA TRP A 201 -21.13 -11.56 5.51
C TRP A 201 -22.42 -10.82 5.90
N PRO A 202 -22.51 -9.49 5.72
CA PRO A 202 -23.71 -8.74 5.99
C PRO A 202 -24.90 -9.37 5.25
N ALA A 203 -26.00 -9.59 5.97
CA ALA A 203 -27.25 -9.99 5.34
C ALA A 203 -27.66 -8.92 4.30
N ALA A 204 -28.14 -9.39 3.14
CA ALA A 204 -28.62 -8.54 2.06
C ALA A 204 -29.83 -7.69 2.47
#